data_AF-A0A953JH89-F1
#
_entry.id   AF-A0A953JH89-F1
#
_cell.length_a   1.000
_cell.length_b   1.000
_cell.length_c   1.000
_cell.angle_alpha   90.00
_cell.angle_beta   90.00
_cell.angle_gamma   90.00
#
_symmetry.space_group_name_H-M   'P 1'
#
loop_
_entity.id
_entity.type
_entity.pdbx_description
1 polymer ?
#
loop_
_entity_poly.entity_id
_entity_poly.type
_entity_poly.pdbx_seq_one_letter_code
_entity_poly.pdbx_strand_id
1 'polypeptide(L)' 'LYDGQVAKWWRPDAVVVVEELPHTATGKLNKLALRKQYGDYLLQREAADA' A
#
# COMPACT_ATOMS: atom_id res chain seq x y z
N LEU A 1 -12.24 -5.93 9.99
CA LEU A 1 -12.12 -4.44 10.05
C LEU A 1 -13.11 -3.74 9.13
N TYR A 2 -13.39 -4.24 7.92
CA TYR A 2 -14.22 -3.54 6.91
C TYR A 2 -15.50 -4.28 6.50
N ASP A 3 -15.79 -5.45 7.09
CA ASP A 3 -16.90 -6.30 6.68
C ASP A 3 -18.25 -5.62 6.92
N GLY A 4 -19.08 -5.57 5.88
CA GLY A 4 -20.39 -4.90 5.91
C GLY A 4 -20.36 -3.37 5.81
N GLN A 5 -19.20 -2.72 5.89
CA GLN A 5 -19.08 -1.25 5.81
C GLN A 5 -18.76 -0.74 4.40
N VAL A 6 -18.03 -1.54 3.61
CA VAL A 6 -17.62 -1.17 2.25
C VAL A 6 -17.83 -2.33 1.29
N ALA A 7 -17.94 -2.00 0.00
CA ALA A 7 -17.98 -3.01 -1.04
C ALA A 7 -16.70 -3.84 -1.06
N LYS A 8 -16.81 -5.13 -1.39
CA LYS A 8 -15.69 -6.08 -1.32
C LYS A 8 -14.47 -5.62 -2.13
N TRP A 9 -14.67 -4.98 -3.28
CA TRP A 9 -13.60 -4.51 -4.18
C TRP A 9 -12.88 -3.25 -3.70
N TRP A 10 -13.32 -2.61 -2.61
CA TRP A 10 -12.59 -1.51 -1.95
C TRP A 10 -11.60 -2.01 -0.91
N ARG A 11 -11.72 -3.28 -0.51
CA ARG A 11 -10.85 -3.87 0.48
C ARG A 11 -9.44 -4.02 -0.11
N PRO A 12 -8.38 -3.53 0.56
CA PRO A 12 -7.02 -3.75 0.11
C PRO A 12 -6.58 -5.19 0.34
N ASP A 13 -5.73 -5.72 -0.55
CA ASP A 13 -5.11 -7.05 -0.42
C ASP A 13 -3.97 -7.08 0.62
N ALA A 14 -3.42 -5.90 0.96
CA ALA A 14 -2.40 -5.73 1.97
C ALA A 14 -2.49 -4.35 2.64
N VAL A 15 -2.11 -4.30 3.92
CA VAL A 15 -1.94 -3.06 4.67
C VAL A 15 -0.53 -3.07 5.25
N VAL A 16 0.26 -2.05 4.91
CA VAL A 16 1.63 -1.89 5.39
C VAL A 16 1.68 -0.66 6.27
N VAL A 17 2.13 -0.84 7.51
CA VAL A 17 2.36 0.26 8.44
C VAL A 17 3.80 0.70 8.28
N VAL A 18 3.99 1.99 8.05
CA VAL A 18 5.30 2.63 7.85
C VAL A 18 5.46 3.76 8.83
N GLU A 19 6.71 4.07 9.18
CA GLU A 19 7.04 5.19 10.07
C GLU A 19 6.74 6.54 9.41
N GLU A 20 7.04 6.67 8.12
CA GLU A 20 6.75 7.88 7.34
C GLU A 20 6.21 7.57 5.94
N LEU A 21 5.42 8.51 5.42
CA LEU A 21 4.99 8.51 4.02
C LEU A 21 5.85 9.48 3.21
N PRO A 22 6.24 9.13 1.98
CA PRO A 22 7.02 10.01 1.14
C PRO A 22 6.16 11.19 0.69
N HIS A 23 6.70 12.41 0.85
CA HIS A 23 6.05 13.65 0.45
C HIS A 23 6.80 14.34 -0.69
N THR A 24 6.11 15.22 -1.41
CA THR A 24 6.71 16.14 -2.38
C THR A 24 7.32 17.35 -1.66
N ALA A 25 8.04 18.20 -2.40
CA ALA A 25 8.58 19.45 -1.87
C ALA A 25 7.53 20.39 -1.24
N THR A 26 6.25 20.23 -1.60
CA THR A 26 5.12 21.00 -1.04
C THR A 26 4.34 20.23 0.03
N GLY A 27 4.87 19.11 0.51
CA GLY A 27 4.24 18.30 1.56
C GLY A 27 3.05 17.46 1.08
N LYS A 28 2.83 17.30 -0.23
CA LYS A 28 1.77 16.42 -0.75
C LYS A 28 2.27 14.98 -0.81
N LEU A 29 1.37 14.01 -0.68
CA LEU A 29 1.74 12.59 -0.79
C LEU A 29 2.37 12.29 -2.17
N ASN A 30 3.58 11.72 -2.16
CA ASN A 30 4.28 11.35 -3.39
C ASN A 30 3.90 9.93 -3.82
N LYS A 31 2.80 9.84 -4.58
CA LYS A 31 2.30 8.55 -5.10
C LYS A 31 3.25 7.87 -6.07
N LEU A 32 4.13 8.60 -6.76
CA LEU A 32 5.09 8.01 -7.69
C LEU A 32 6.16 7.23 -6.93
N ALA A 33 6.70 7.82 -5.86
CA ALA A 33 7.65 7.15 -4.97
C ALA A 33 7.03 5.89 -4.34
N LEU A 34 5.78 5.99 -3.85
CA LEU A 34 5.06 4.83 -3.31
C LEU A 34 4.91 3.70 -4.32
N ARG A 35 4.51 4.00 -5.57
CA ARG A 35 4.39 2.97 -6.61
C ARG A 35 5.72 2.33 -6.98
N LYS A 36 6.80 3.10 -6.96
CA LYS A 36 8.15 2.57 -7.19
C LYS A 36 8.60 1.64 -6.06
N GLN A 37 8.27 1.97 -4.82
CA GLN A 37 8.66 1.18 -3.65
C GLN A 37 7.81 -0.08 -3.47
N TYR A 38 6.50 0.01 -3.71
CA TYR A 38 5.53 -1.05 -3.38
C TYR A 38 4.84 -1.68 -4.60
N GLY A 39 5.29 -1.39 -5.83
CA GLY A 39 4.67 -1.89 -7.06
C GLY A 39 4.61 -3.42 -7.11
N ASP A 40 5.69 -4.07 -6.67
CA ASP A 40 5.82 -5.54 -6.69
C ASP A 40 5.54 -6.16 -5.31
N TYR A 41 4.98 -5.40 -4.37
CA TYR A 41 4.86 -5.81 -2.97
C TYR A 41 4.11 -7.13 -2.79
N LEU A 42 3.00 -7.33 -3.50
CA LEU A 42 2.22 -8.57 -3.39
C LEU A 42 2.98 -9.78 -3.92
N LEU A 43 3.74 -9.61 -5.01
CA LEU A 43 4.58 -10.68 -5.58
C LEU A 43 5.72 -11.06 -4.64
N GLN A 44 6.38 -10.06 -4.05
CA GLN A 44 7.46 -10.28 -3.09
C GLN A 44 6.96 -10.93 -1.80
N ARG A 45 5.75 -10.57 -1.34
CA ARG A 45 5.11 -11.21 -0.19
C ARG A 45 4.86 -12.69 -0.44
N GLU A 46 4.25 -13.03 -1.58
CA GLU A 46 3.98 -14.43 -1.94
C GLU A 46 5.27 -15.26 -2.03
N ALA A 47 6.36 -14.69 -2.57
CA ALA A 47 7.66 -15.36 -2.63
C ALA A 47 8.31 -15.57 -1.25
N ALA A 48 8.02 -14.72 -0.26
CA ALA A 48 8.53 -14.85 1.10
C ALA A 48 7.72 -15.84 1.96
N ASP A 49 6.45 -16.04 1.61
CA ASP A 49 5.52 -16.95 2.29
C ASP A 49 5.64 -18.40 1.78
N ALA A 50 6.42 -18.65 0.72
CA ALA A 50 6.67 -19.95 0.10
C ALA A 50 7.98 -20.59 0.59
#